data_AF-A0A450SQ66-F1
#
_entry.id   AF-A0A450SQ66-F1
#
_cell.length_a   1.000
_cell.length_b   1.000
_cell.length_c   1.000
_cell.angle_alpha   90.00
_cell.angle_beta   90.00
_cell.angle_gamma   90.00
#
_symmetry.space_group_name_H-M   'P 1'
#
loop_
_entity.id
_entity.type
_entity.pdbx_description
1 polymer ?
#
loop_
_entity_poly.entity_id
_entity_poly.type
_entity_poly.pdbx_seq_one_letter_code
_entity_poly.pdbx_strand_id
1 'polypeptide(L)'
;MYHIAHILARKDKVVLVVDLDSQCNLSAYSISESELEKSWKPENGNSIWNIVGPVYERTGDIKKRGPSLIKENLYIVPGDILLSNFEDSLGDSWNSAKGGNAGDLRVQSAIYRYILWAAEKVNAGVVMLDLGPNLGALNRAVLSSSDYFIVPMSPDLFSIRGTQNLGSKLETWRKEWGQCRSSYNENSKRKGLEIPKGKPMFLGYVMQQHNIRKSFFSNMTKGWSIFYDRVEGAVRENIIDKLNPLHQVHDWEDNNWNLGKIPNLHSLIPYSLEARKPVFDCGSTDGLTGAHITFAKNSVEHFEPIVDKLMHILNGFSKS
;
A
#
# COMPACT_ATOMS: atom_id res chain seq x y z
N MET A 1 1.32 7.58 1.70
CA MET A 1 0.21 6.85 2.34
C MET A 1 -0.26 7.51 3.63
N TYR A 2 0.61 7.70 4.63
CA TYR A 2 0.32 8.33 5.93
C TYR A 2 -0.66 9.53 5.88
N HIS A 3 -0.33 10.56 5.10
CA HIS A 3 -1.16 11.76 4.92
C HIS A 3 -2.59 11.45 4.42
N ILE A 4 -2.73 10.55 3.43
CA ILE A 4 -4.02 10.17 2.86
C ILE A 4 -4.87 9.43 3.90
N ALA A 5 -4.26 8.53 4.69
CA ALA A 5 -4.94 7.80 5.75
C ALA A 5 -5.55 8.75 6.79
N HIS A 6 -4.81 9.80 7.18
CA HIS A 6 -5.32 10.83 8.08
C HIS A 6 -6.48 11.65 7.51
N ILE A 7 -6.49 11.93 6.20
CA ILE A 7 -7.61 12.66 5.58
C ILE A 7 -8.84 11.74 5.50
N LEU A 8 -8.69 10.48 5.10
CA LEU A 8 -9.79 9.50 5.09
C LEU A 8 -10.42 9.33 6.48
N ALA A 9 -9.60 9.26 7.53
CA ALA A 9 -10.08 9.19 8.91
C ALA A 9 -10.90 10.42 9.32
N ARG A 10 -10.54 11.62 8.84
CA ARG A 10 -11.33 12.87 9.04
C ARG A 10 -12.62 12.91 8.22
N LYS A 11 -12.70 12.14 7.14
CA LYS A 11 -13.91 11.96 6.32
C LYS A 11 -14.72 10.74 6.79
N ASP A 12 -14.66 10.46 8.10
CA ASP A 12 -15.42 9.42 8.82
C ASP A 12 -15.22 7.98 8.31
N LYS A 13 -14.10 7.69 7.63
CA LYS A 13 -13.73 6.31 7.28
C LYS A 13 -12.86 5.73 8.37
N VAL A 14 -13.22 4.55 8.86
CA VAL A 14 -12.32 3.76 9.70
C VAL A 14 -11.23 3.17 8.82
N VAL A 15 -10.00 3.63 9.01
CA VAL A 15 -8.82 3.26 8.22
C VAL A 15 -7.93 2.33 9.02
N LEU A 16 -7.58 1.18 8.42
CA LEU A 16 -6.52 0.31 8.89
C LEU A 16 -5.32 0.45 7.96
N VAL A 17 -4.18 0.92 8.46
CA VAL A 17 -2.92 0.86 7.73
C VAL A 17 -2.10 -0.34 8.17
N VAL A 18 -1.45 -1.04 7.25
CA VAL A 18 -0.61 -2.21 7.53
C VAL A 18 0.76 -1.94 6.91
N ASP A 19 1.79 -1.88 7.74
CA ASP A 19 3.15 -1.67 7.27
C ASP A 19 3.79 -3.02 6.92
N LEU A 20 3.94 -3.27 5.61
CA LEU A 20 4.51 -4.51 5.06
C LEU A 20 5.85 -4.21 4.35
N ASP A 21 6.42 -3.02 4.55
CA ASP A 21 7.80 -2.73 4.19
C ASP A 21 8.70 -3.11 5.37
N SER A 22 9.72 -3.93 5.12
CA SER A 22 10.69 -4.31 6.15
C SER A 22 11.46 -3.11 6.70
N GLN A 23 11.48 -1.96 6.00
CA GLN A 23 12.05 -0.72 6.52
C GLN A 23 11.24 -0.06 7.63
N CYS A 24 9.97 -0.45 7.82
CA CYS A 24 9.10 0.03 8.91
C CYS A 24 8.88 1.56 8.94
N ASN A 25 9.06 2.25 7.79
CA ASN A 25 9.01 3.71 7.71
C ASN A 25 7.64 4.26 8.11
N LEU A 26 6.55 3.60 7.71
CA LEU A 26 5.20 4.01 8.10
C LEU A 26 5.00 3.88 9.60
N SER A 27 5.46 2.77 10.20
CA SER A 27 5.34 2.51 11.63
C SER A 27 6.10 3.55 12.44
N ALA A 28 7.35 3.83 12.08
CA ALA A 28 8.17 4.86 12.73
C ALA A 28 7.55 6.25 12.64
N TYR A 29 6.84 6.55 11.54
CA TYR A 29 6.10 7.80 11.37
C TYR A 29 4.81 7.85 12.21
N SER A 30 4.14 6.71 12.38
CA SER A 30 2.77 6.68 12.89
C SER A 30 2.66 6.55 14.41
N ILE A 31 3.61 5.91 15.08
CA ILE A 31 3.56 5.64 16.52
C ILE A 31 4.85 6.05 17.23
N SER A 32 4.80 6.16 18.56
CA SER A 32 5.99 6.49 19.35
C SER A 32 7.01 5.35 19.33
N GLU A 33 8.28 5.67 19.54
CA GLU A 33 9.36 4.67 19.62
C GLU A 33 9.06 3.62 20.69
N SER A 34 8.57 4.02 21.88
CA SER A 34 8.20 3.07 22.94
C SER A 34 7.06 2.14 22.53
N GLU A 35 6.06 2.62 21.78
CA GLU A 35 4.99 1.77 21.27
C GLU A 35 5.47 0.83 20.16
N LEU A 36 6.39 1.30 19.32
CA LEU A 36 7.02 0.49 18.28
C LEU A 36 7.87 -0.64 18.89
N GLU A 37 8.70 -0.34 19.89
CA GLU A 37 9.47 -1.34 20.64
C GLU A 37 8.56 -2.38 21.32
N LYS A 38 7.44 -1.95 21.91
CA LYS A 38 6.43 -2.88 22.47
C LYS A 38 5.83 -3.77 21.40
N SER A 39 5.58 -3.25 20.19
CA SER A 39 4.97 -4.02 19.11
C SER A 39 5.84 -5.19 18.63
N TRP A 40 7.17 -5.08 18.77
CA TRP A 40 8.13 -6.11 18.37
C TRP A 40 8.33 -7.21 19.42
N LYS A 41 7.85 -7.04 20.66
CA LYS A 41 8.02 -8.05 21.72
C LYS A 41 7.34 -9.39 21.36
N PRO A 42 8.05 -10.53 21.34
CA PRO A 42 7.48 -11.80 20.87
C PRO A 42 6.23 -12.29 21.61
N GLU A 43 6.14 -12.01 22.91
CA GLU A 43 5.11 -12.54 23.79
C GLU A 43 3.79 -11.79 23.62
N ASN A 44 3.83 -10.46 23.51
CA ASN A 44 2.65 -9.59 23.57
C ASN A 44 2.58 -8.51 22.48
N GLY A 45 3.60 -8.39 21.65
CA GLY A 45 3.65 -7.47 20.52
C GLY A 45 2.65 -7.82 19.41
N ASN A 46 2.30 -6.81 18.63
CA ASN A 46 1.35 -6.90 17.52
C ASN A 46 1.98 -6.58 16.16
N SER A 47 3.32 -6.61 16.04
CA SER A 47 3.98 -6.47 14.74
C SER A 47 3.57 -7.58 13.77
N ILE A 48 3.60 -7.28 12.47
CA ILE A 48 3.25 -8.22 11.42
C ILE A 48 4.10 -9.50 11.47
N TRP A 49 5.37 -9.40 11.87
CA TRP A 49 6.22 -10.56 12.12
C TRP A 49 5.66 -11.45 13.24
N ASN A 50 5.33 -10.87 14.40
CA ASN A 50 4.77 -11.62 15.53
C ASN A 50 3.45 -12.32 15.18
N ILE A 51 2.70 -11.77 14.22
CA ILE A 51 1.48 -12.35 13.68
C ILE A 51 1.76 -13.58 12.81
N VAL A 52 2.71 -13.50 11.88
CA VAL A 52 3.03 -14.60 10.95
C VAL A 52 4.05 -15.60 11.49
N GLY A 53 4.73 -15.29 12.60
CA GLY A 53 5.79 -16.09 13.22
C GLY A 53 5.44 -17.57 13.39
N PRO A 54 4.26 -17.94 13.94
CA PRO A 54 3.91 -19.37 14.06
C PRO A 54 3.75 -20.10 12.72
N VAL A 55 3.35 -19.38 11.66
CA VAL A 55 3.26 -19.94 10.30
C VAL A 55 4.66 -20.16 9.74
N TYR A 56 5.55 -19.19 9.94
CA TYR A 56 6.96 -19.28 9.56
C TYR A 56 7.67 -20.46 10.25
N GLU A 57 7.51 -20.57 11.57
CA GLU A 57 8.13 -21.62 12.39
C GLU A 57 7.44 -22.98 12.28
N ARG A 58 6.29 -23.05 11.58
CA ARG A 58 5.41 -24.23 11.49
C ARG A 58 4.93 -24.74 12.85
N THR A 59 4.83 -23.85 13.84
CA THR A 59 4.35 -24.15 15.21
C THR A 59 2.86 -23.87 15.36
N GLY A 60 2.23 -23.16 14.43
CA GLY A 60 0.80 -22.87 14.47
C GLY A 60 0.31 -22.08 13.26
N ASP A 61 -0.87 -21.47 13.42
CA ASP A 61 -1.43 -20.53 12.45
C ASP A 61 -1.21 -19.07 12.91
N ILE A 62 -1.62 -18.09 12.11
CA ILE A 62 -1.48 -16.66 12.40
C ILE A 62 -2.00 -16.29 13.79
N LYS A 63 -1.27 -15.41 14.51
CA LYS A 63 -1.76 -14.85 15.77
C LYS A 63 -2.77 -13.74 15.52
N LYS A 64 -3.84 -13.72 16.32
CA LYS A 64 -4.89 -12.69 16.30
C LYS A 64 -4.55 -11.52 17.24
N ARG A 65 -3.51 -10.75 16.90
CA ARG A 65 -3.07 -9.55 17.66
C ARG A 65 -3.71 -8.29 17.07
N GLY A 66 -4.43 -7.54 17.90
CA GLY A 66 -5.20 -6.38 17.46
C GLY A 66 -4.31 -5.23 16.96
N PRO A 67 -4.76 -4.45 15.96
CA PRO A 67 -4.08 -3.22 15.54
C PRO A 67 -3.96 -2.20 16.67
N SER A 68 -2.93 -1.36 16.61
CA SER A 68 -2.75 -0.21 17.50
C SER A 68 -3.56 0.99 17.01
N LEU A 69 -4.18 1.75 17.91
CA LEU A 69 -4.85 3.01 17.59
C LEU A 69 -3.80 4.12 17.43
N ILE A 70 -3.81 4.82 16.29
CA ILE A 70 -3.00 6.05 16.09
C ILE A 70 -3.79 7.27 16.52
N LYS A 71 -5.01 7.39 16.01
CA LYS A 71 -5.95 8.48 16.24
C LYS A 71 -7.37 7.97 15.99
N GLU A 72 -8.39 8.74 16.34
CA GLU A 72 -9.78 8.42 16.02
C GLU A 72 -9.91 7.98 14.54
N ASN A 73 -10.58 6.84 14.34
CA ASN A 73 -10.78 6.19 13.04
C ASN A 73 -9.49 5.77 12.28
N LEU A 74 -8.31 5.77 12.91
CA LEU A 74 -7.05 5.40 12.26
C LEU A 74 -6.26 4.41 13.12
N TYR A 75 -6.08 3.21 12.57
CA TYR A 75 -5.39 2.09 13.21
C TYR A 75 -4.19 1.64 12.39
N ILE A 76 -3.19 1.03 13.04
CA ILE A 76 -2.00 0.48 12.40
C ILE A 76 -1.69 -0.94 12.87
N VAL A 77 -1.25 -1.77 11.92
CA VAL A 77 -0.49 -2.99 12.18
C VAL A 77 0.99 -2.65 11.98
N PRO A 78 1.80 -2.64 13.05
CA PRO A 78 3.21 -2.25 12.95
C PRO A 78 4.03 -3.22 12.09
N GLY A 79 4.95 -2.66 11.33
CA GLY A 79 5.95 -3.37 10.54
C GLY A 79 7.02 -4.00 11.43
N ASP A 80 7.82 -4.87 10.85
CA ASP A 80 8.94 -5.51 11.52
C ASP A 80 10.03 -5.87 10.50
N ILE A 81 11.29 -5.58 10.82
CA ILE A 81 12.43 -5.91 9.95
C ILE A 81 12.53 -7.41 9.68
N LEU A 82 12.07 -8.25 10.62
CA LEU A 82 12.09 -9.70 10.51
C LEU A 82 11.07 -10.23 9.48
N LEU A 83 10.15 -9.39 8.99
CA LEU A 83 9.22 -9.76 7.92
C LEU A 83 9.96 -10.21 6.64
N SER A 84 11.19 -9.75 6.43
CA SER A 84 12.08 -10.24 5.37
C SER A 84 12.27 -11.77 5.38
N ASN A 85 12.33 -12.41 6.55
CA ASN A 85 12.41 -13.87 6.65
C ASN A 85 11.14 -14.57 6.14
N PHE A 86 9.98 -13.91 6.31
CA PHE A 86 8.72 -14.44 5.82
C PHE A 86 8.62 -14.32 4.29
N GLU A 87 9.29 -13.33 3.69
CA GLU A 87 9.39 -13.22 2.24
C GLU A 87 10.06 -14.45 1.60
N ASP A 88 11.13 -14.97 2.20
CA ASP A 88 11.78 -16.19 1.74
C ASP A 88 10.81 -17.38 1.77
N SER A 89 10.05 -17.52 2.85
CA SER A 89 9.02 -18.55 2.98
C SER A 89 7.91 -18.43 1.93
N LEU A 90 7.53 -17.21 1.56
CA LEU A 90 6.59 -16.94 0.46
C LEU A 90 7.21 -17.27 -0.91
N GLY A 91 8.53 -17.14 -1.07
CA GLY A 91 9.26 -17.56 -2.26
C GLY A 91 9.23 -19.07 -2.43
N ASP A 92 9.70 -19.79 -1.41
CA ASP A 92 9.89 -21.26 -1.42
C ASP A 92 8.58 -22.02 -1.58
N SER A 93 7.51 -21.55 -0.92
CA SER A 93 6.20 -22.21 -0.93
C SER A 93 5.42 -22.02 -2.23
N TRP A 94 5.84 -21.11 -3.14
CA TRP A 94 5.05 -20.71 -4.30
C TRP A 94 4.72 -21.84 -5.27
N ASN A 95 5.72 -22.62 -5.69
CA ASN A 95 5.53 -23.66 -6.70
C ASN A 95 4.66 -24.80 -6.16
N SER A 96 4.86 -25.17 -4.89
CA SER A 96 4.07 -26.19 -4.21
C SER A 96 2.63 -25.71 -3.96
N ALA A 97 2.42 -24.42 -3.65
CA ALA A 97 1.10 -23.81 -3.56
C ALA A 97 0.34 -23.88 -4.90
N LYS A 98 1.00 -23.61 -6.04
CA LYS A 98 0.41 -23.80 -7.38
C LYS A 98 -0.01 -25.24 -7.64
N GLY A 99 0.81 -26.20 -7.21
CA GLY A 99 0.50 -27.64 -7.21
C GLY A 99 -0.60 -28.04 -6.20
N GLY A 100 -1.15 -27.08 -5.46
CA GLY A 100 -2.21 -27.29 -4.50
C GLY A 100 -1.72 -27.90 -3.21
N ASN A 101 -0.53 -27.60 -2.69
CA ASN A 101 -0.21 -27.99 -1.33
C ASN A 101 -0.97 -27.09 -0.32
N ALA A 102 -1.69 -27.72 0.63
CA ALA A 102 -2.53 -26.98 1.58
C ALA A 102 -1.72 -26.17 2.62
N GLY A 103 -0.56 -26.68 3.05
CA GLY A 103 0.34 -25.97 3.96
C GLY A 103 0.94 -24.73 3.29
N ASP A 104 1.39 -24.88 2.06
CA ASP A 104 1.95 -23.77 1.29
C ASP A 104 0.91 -22.72 0.92
N LEU A 105 -0.32 -23.12 0.58
CA LEU A 105 -1.45 -22.19 0.44
C LEU A 105 -1.74 -21.43 1.74
N ARG A 106 -1.55 -22.05 2.90
CA ARG A 106 -1.70 -21.40 4.21
C ARG A 106 -0.62 -20.34 4.45
N VAL A 107 0.62 -20.60 4.01
CA VAL A 107 1.71 -19.60 4.01
C VAL A 107 1.36 -18.44 3.10
N GLN A 108 1.00 -18.71 1.83
CA GLN A 108 0.67 -17.68 0.85
C GLN A 108 -0.53 -16.79 1.24
N SER A 109 -1.47 -17.33 2.00
CA SER A 109 -2.68 -16.61 2.45
C SER A 109 -2.56 -16.05 3.87
N ALA A 110 -1.44 -16.22 4.58
CA ALA A 110 -1.32 -15.85 5.99
C ALA A 110 -1.61 -14.36 6.24
N ILE A 111 -0.95 -13.48 5.49
CA ILE A 111 -1.12 -12.02 5.61
C ILE A 111 -2.56 -11.61 5.24
N TYR A 112 -3.13 -12.19 4.18
CA TYR A 112 -4.52 -11.94 3.78
C TYR A 112 -5.52 -12.27 4.90
N ARG A 113 -5.41 -13.48 5.47
CA ARG A 113 -6.31 -13.94 6.54
C ARG A 113 -6.18 -13.07 7.79
N TYR A 114 -4.98 -12.61 8.10
CA TYR A 114 -4.79 -11.66 9.20
C TYR A 114 -5.44 -10.31 8.88
N ILE A 115 -5.24 -9.76 7.69
CA ILE A 115 -5.82 -8.47 7.28
C ILE A 115 -7.34 -8.51 7.39
N LEU A 116 -7.99 -9.57 6.93
CA LEU A 116 -9.45 -9.72 7.06
C LEU A 116 -9.89 -9.71 8.51
N TRP A 117 -9.24 -10.49 9.36
CA TRP A 117 -9.54 -10.52 10.80
C TRP A 117 -9.28 -9.16 11.47
N ALA A 118 -8.19 -8.48 11.14
CA ALA A 118 -7.83 -7.19 11.71
C ALA A 118 -8.80 -6.08 11.26
N ALA A 119 -9.21 -6.10 9.99
CA ALA A 119 -10.20 -5.18 9.45
C ALA A 119 -11.56 -5.36 10.15
N GLU A 120 -12.02 -6.61 10.31
CA GLU A 120 -13.25 -6.91 11.06
C GLU A 120 -13.15 -6.45 12.52
N LYS A 121 -12.01 -6.71 13.18
CA LYS A 121 -11.78 -6.37 14.59
C LYS A 121 -11.95 -4.88 14.90
N VAL A 122 -11.56 -4.01 13.98
CA VAL A 122 -11.65 -2.55 14.14
C VAL A 122 -12.80 -1.94 13.32
N ASN A 123 -13.58 -2.76 12.62
CA ASN A 123 -14.61 -2.33 11.67
C ASN A 123 -14.06 -1.36 10.60
N ALA A 124 -12.92 -1.71 10.00
CA ALA A 124 -12.27 -0.91 8.98
C ALA A 124 -13.12 -0.84 7.70
N GLY A 125 -13.45 0.38 7.27
CA GLY A 125 -14.07 0.62 5.96
C GLY A 125 -13.06 0.64 4.82
N VAL A 126 -11.76 0.78 5.14
CA VAL A 126 -10.67 0.70 4.16
C VAL A 126 -9.41 0.18 4.83
N VAL A 127 -8.69 -0.69 4.12
CA VAL A 127 -7.37 -1.16 4.49
C VAL A 127 -6.35 -0.63 3.49
N MET A 128 -5.28 0.00 3.98
CA MET A 128 -4.16 0.48 3.16
C MET A 128 -2.92 -0.34 3.50
N LEU A 129 -2.26 -0.90 2.48
CA LEU A 129 -1.11 -1.78 2.64
C LEU A 129 0.14 -1.07 2.13
N ASP A 130 1.12 -0.81 3.00
CA ASP A 130 2.40 -0.21 2.59
C ASP A 130 3.32 -1.31 2.09
N LEU A 131 3.84 -1.15 0.88
CA LEU A 131 4.75 -2.12 0.28
C LEU A 131 6.11 -1.47 0.02
N GLY A 132 7.17 -2.23 0.29
CA GLY A 132 8.51 -1.84 -0.13
C GLY A 132 8.64 -1.79 -1.66
N PRO A 133 9.71 -1.18 -2.19
CA PRO A 133 9.88 -0.93 -3.62
C PRO A 133 10.20 -2.17 -4.46
N ASN A 134 10.41 -3.33 -3.82
CA ASN A 134 10.78 -4.55 -4.51
C ASN A 134 9.58 -5.18 -5.26
N LEU A 135 9.85 -6.14 -6.14
CA LEU A 135 8.79 -6.94 -6.78
C LEU A 135 8.99 -8.41 -6.43
N GLY A 136 9.18 -8.69 -5.14
CA GLY A 136 9.46 -10.00 -4.58
C GLY A 136 8.21 -10.78 -4.16
N ALA A 137 8.42 -11.83 -3.36
CA ALA A 137 7.39 -12.78 -3.01
C ALA A 137 6.35 -12.20 -2.03
N LEU A 138 6.80 -11.29 -1.14
CA LEU A 138 5.92 -10.57 -0.23
C LEU A 138 4.96 -9.67 -1.00
N ASN A 139 5.48 -8.81 -1.88
CA ASN A 139 4.66 -7.92 -2.71
C ASN A 139 3.70 -8.72 -3.60
N ARG A 140 4.13 -9.85 -4.16
CA ARG A 140 3.22 -10.76 -4.89
C ARG A 140 2.05 -11.23 -4.03
N ALA A 141 2.32 -11.73 -2.82
CA ALA A 141 1.29 -12.23 -1.92
C ALA A 141 0.31 -11.13 -1.52
N VAL A 142 0.82 -9.94 -1.19
CA VAL A 142 0.00 -8.80 -0.75
C VAL A 142 -0.82 -8.20 -1.90
N LEU A 143 -0.23 -8.00 -3.08
CA LEU A 143 -0.97 -7.52 -4.25
C LEU A 143 -2.06 -8.52 -4.66
N SER A 144 -1.78 -9.82 -4.59
CA SER A 144 -2.80 -10.85 -4.82
C SER A 144 -3.95 -10.75 -3.82
N SER A 145 -3.66 -10.26 -2.60
CA SER A 145 -4.58 -10.09 -1.48
C SER A 145 -5.36 -8.78 -1.49
N SER A 146 -5.11 -7.90 -2.46
CA SER A 146 -5.70 -6.57 -2.55
C SER A 146 -6.83 -6.53 -3.57
N ASP A 147 -7.87 -5.73 -3.30
CA ASP A 147 -8.89 -5.41 -4.30
C ASP A 147 -8.40 -4.37 -5.32
N TYR A 148 -7.55 -3.44 -4.86
CA TYR A 148 -7.04 -2.33 -5.66
C TYR A 148 -5.56 -2.10 -5.41
N PHE A 149 -4.89 -1.47 -6.37
CA PHE A 149 -3.53 -0.95 -6.18
C PHE A 149 -3.31 0.40 -6.89
N ILE A 150 -2.40 1.18 -6.33
CA ILE A 150 -1.96 2.48 -6.84
C ILE A 150 -0.45 2.47 -6.93
N VAL A 151 0.11 3.02 -8.01
CA VAL A 151 1.57 3.04 -8.22
C VAL A 151 2.12 4.44 -7.97
N PRO A 152 3.02 4.65 -6.99
CA PRO A 152 3.76 5.88 -6.90
C PRO A 152 4.76 5.98 -8.07
N MET A 153 4.76 7.10 -8.78
CA MET A 153 5.58 7.31 -9.97
C MET A 153 6.44 8.56 -9.82
N SER A 154 7.73 8.44 -10.11
CA SER A 154 8.62 9.59 -10.23
C SER A 154 8.87 9.93 -11.72
N PRO A 155 9.13 11.20 -12.05
CA PRO A 155 9.33 11.69 -13.42
C PRO A 155 10.77 11.43 -13.90
N ASP A 156 11.19 10.17 -13.89
CA ASP A 156 12.54 9.74 -14.23
C ASP A 156 12.56 8.45 -15.07
N LEU A 157 13.70 8.16 -15.70
CA LEU A 157 13.84 7.02 -16.61
C LEU A 157 13.74 5.65 -15.90
N PHE A 158 14.20 5.56 -14.66
CA PHE A 158 14.14 4.32 -13.89
C PHE A 158 12.70 4.00 -13.50
N SER A 159 11.92 5.00 -13.10
CA SER A 159 10.48 4.88 -12.87
C SER A 159 9.76 4.39 -14.13
N ILE A 160 10.06 4.98 -15.30
CA ILE A 160 9.49 4.54 -16.59
C ILE A 160 9.83 3.07 -16.86
N ARG A 161 11.10 2.66 -16.75
CA ARG A 161 11.50 1.25 -16.92
C ARG A 161 10.86 0.33 -15.89
N GLY A 162 10.64 0.81 -14.67
CA GLY A 162 9.96 0.10 -13.59
C GLY A 162 8.54 -0.33 -13.97
N THR A 163 7.80 0.51 -14.72
CA THR A 163 6.44 0.18 -15.17
C THR A 163 6.38 -1.08 -16.02
N GLN A 164 7.36 -1.27 -16.91
CA GLN A 164 7.46 -2.46 -17.78
C GLN A 164 7.61 -3.74 -16.97
N ASN A 165 8.51 -3.73 -15.99
CA ASN A 165 8.73 -4.88 -15.10
C ASN A 165 7.51 -5.16 -14.24
N LEU A 166 6.90 -4.11 -13.67
CA LEU A 166 5.69 -4.22 -12.86
C LEU A 166 4.55 -4.86 -13.65
N GLY A 167 4.22 -4.35 -14.83
CA GLY A 167 3.12 -4.89 -15.63
C GLY A 167 3.31 -6.35 -16.03
N SER A 168 4.51 -6.73 -16.46
CA SER A 168 4.83 -8.14 -16.78
C SER A 168 4.69 -9.06 -15.56
N LYS A 169 5.12 -8.60 -14.38
CA LYS A 169 4.99 -9.37 -13.14
C LYS A 169 3.54 -9.51 -12.70
N LEU A 170 2.74 -8.43 -12.76
CA LEU A 170 1.33 -8.46 -12.40
C LEU A 170 0.54 -9.44 -13.27
N GLU A 171 0.78 -9.45 -14.59
CA GLU A 171 0.17 -10.42 -15.51
C GLU A 171 0.55 -11.87 -15.14
N THR A 172 1.84 -12.10 -14.91
CA THR A 172 2.35 -13.43 -14.53
C THR A 172 1.75 -13.90 -13.20
N TRP A 173 1.80 -13.06 -12.16
CA TRP A 173 1.29 -13.38 -10.83
C TRP A 173 -0.20 -13.64 -10.84
N ARG A 174 -0.98 -12.88 -11.63
CA ARG A 174 -2.41 -13.12 -11.82
C ARG A 174 -2.68 -14.51 -12.40
N LYS A 175 -1.95 -14.90 -13.45
CA LYS A 175 -2.10 -16.20 -14.10
C LYS A 175 -1.74 -17.33 -13.14
N GLU A 176 -0.62 -17.19 -12.46
CA GLU A 176 -0.12 -18.18 -11.50
C GLU A 176 -1.03 -18.34 -10.28
N TRP A 177 -1.54 -17.23 -9.72
CA TRP A 177 -2.53 -17.31 -8.63
C TRP A 177 -3.84 -17.95 -9.07
N GLY A 178 -4.21 -17.78 -10.35
CA GLY A 178 -5.31 -18.52 -10.96
C GLY A 178 -5.14 -20.04 -10.84
N GLN A 179 -3.91 -20.54 -11.00
CA GLN A 179 -3.60 -21.97 -10.81
C GLN A 179 -3.76 -22.38 -9.34
N CYS A 180 -3.23 -21.59 -8.39
CA CYS A 180 -3.44 -21.82 -6.96
C CYS A 180 -4.94 -21.95 -6.61
N ARG A 181 -5.77 -21.05 -7.16
CA ARG A 181 -7.23 -21.06 -6.96
C ARG A 181 -7.90 -22.29 -7.56
N SER A 182 -7.54 -22.70 -8.77
CA SER A 182 -8.09 -23.91 -9.39
C SER A 182 -7.74 -25.15 -8.56
N SER A 183 -6.45 -25.33 -8.23
CA SER A 183 -5.96 -26.44 -7.39
C SER A 183 -6.59 -26.46 -5.99
N TYR A 184 -6.92 -25.29 -5.44
CA TYR A 184 -7.64 -25.19 -4.17
C TYR A 184 -9.11 -25.64 -4.30
N ASN A 185 -9.82 -25.18 -5.33
CA ASN A 185 -11.26 -25.46 -5.52
C ASN A 185 -11.54 -26.94 -5.82
N GLU A 186 -10.64 -27.61 -6.55
CA GLU A 186 -10.76 -29.04 -6.87
C GLU A 186 -10.63 -29.93 -5.62
N ASN A 187 -10.01 -29.43 -4.55
CA ASN A 187 -9.76 -30.19 -3.34
C ASN A 187 -10.81 -29.91 -2.24
N SER A 188 -11.90 -30.68 -2.26
CA SER A 188 -13.07 -30.54 -1.37
C SER A 188 -12.77 -30.59 0.13
N LYS A 189 -11.60 -31.07 0.55
CA LYS A 189 -11.14 -31.12 1.95
C LYS A 189 -10.61 -29.77 2.49
N ARG A 190 -10.54 -28.72 1.67
CA ARG A 190 -9.88 -27.44 2.02
C ARG A 190 -10.81 -26.28 2.37
N LYS A 191 -12.12 -26.53 2.45
CA LYS A 191 -13.21 -25.53 2.56
C LYS A 191 -13.15 -24.54 3.75
N GLY A 192 -12.13 -24.56 4.59
CA GLY A 192 -11.98 -23.66 5.74
C GLY A 192 -10.87 -22.61 5.64
N LEU A 193 -10.05 -22.62 4.58
CA LEU A 193 -8.96 -21.64 4.42
C LEU A 193 -9.40 -20.52 3.47
N GLU A 194 -9.52 -19.30 3.97
CA GLU A 194 -9.73 -18.12 3.12
C GLU A 194 -8.47 -17.77 2.35
N ILE A 195 -8.57 -17.77 1.02
CA ILE A 195 -7.48 -17.43 0.11
C ILE A 195 -7.90 -16.27 -0.79
N PRO A 196 -6.98 -15.38 -1.16
CA PRO A 196 -7.35 -14.18 -1.88
C PRO A 196 -7.83 -14.46 -3.31
N LYS A 197 -8.54 -13.49 -3.90
CA LYS A 197 -9.04 -13.57 -5.28
C LYS A 197 -7.90 -13.48 -6.30
N GLY A 198 -6.82 -12.75 -5.99
CA GLY A 198 -5.68 -12.54 -6.88
C GLY A 198 -6.01 -11.72 -8.13
N LYS A 199 -6.93 -10.76 -8.02
CA LYS A 199 -7.37 -9.90 -9.13
C LYS A 199 -7.34 -8.41 -8.74
N PRO A 200 -6.22 -7.87 -8.25
CA PRO A 200 -6.15 -6.46 -7.88
C PRO A 200 -6.41 -5.57 -9.09
N MET A 201 -7.27 -4.58 -8.94
CA MET A 201 -7.61 -3.61 -9.99
C MET A 201 -6.68 -2.39 -9.91
N PHE A 202 -6.10 -2.01 -11.04
CA PHE A 202 -5.28 -0.82 -11.15
C PHE A 202 -6.18 0.42 -11.07
N LEU A 203 -6.08 1.17 -9.96
CA LEU A 203 -6.76 2.46 -9.85
C LEU A 203 -6.02 3.55 -10.59
N GLY A 204 -4.68 3.51 -10.61
CA GLY A 204 -3.91 4.55 -11.26
C GLY A 204 -2.58 4.78 -10.59
N TYR A 205 -1.99 5.93 -10.90
CA TYR A 205 -0.69 6.33 -10.38
C TYR A 205 -0.72 7.72 -9.77
N VAL A 206 0.21 7.96 -8.83
CA VAL A 206 0.40 9.27 -8.20
C VAL A 206 1.80 9.75 -8.54
N MET A 207 1.90 10.95 -9.12
CA MET A 207 3.19 11.55 -9.42
C MET A 207 3.82 12.11 -8.15
N GLN A 208 5.02 11.63 -7.80
CA GLN A 208 5.80 12.09 -6.66
C GLN A 208 6.98 12.95 -7.09
N GLN A 209 7.59 13.63 -6.10
CA GLN A 209 8.81 14.44 -6.27
C GLN A 209 8.68 15.50 -7.38
N HIS A 210 7.49 16.08 -7.53
CA HIS A 210 7.33 17.23 -8.41
C HIS A 210 8.07 18.42 -7.80
N ASN A 211 9.24 18.77 -8.37
CA ASN A 211 10.00 19.93 -7.96
C ASN A 211 9.26 21.21 -8.39
N ILE A 212 8.50 21.81 -7.47
CA ILE A 212 7.93 23.15 -7.66
C ILE A 212 9.03 24.18 -7.38
N ARG A 213 10.06 24.26 -8.24
CA ARG A 213 10.95 25.44 -8.22
C ARG A 213 10.20 26.59 -8.89
N LYS A 214 9.64 27.49 -8.08
CA LYS A 214 8.97 28.72 -8.51
C LYS A 214 9.88 29.77 -9.19
N SER A 215 11.19 29.54 -9.29
CA SER A 215 12.11 30.41 -10.05
C SER A 215 12.79 29.60 -11.16
N PHE A 216 12.27 29.72 -12.39
CA PHE A 216 12.88 29.44 -13.71
C PHE A 216 11.74 29.18 -14.73
N PHE A 217 10.78 30.11 -14.77
CA PHE A 217 9.63 30.07 -15.69
C PHE A 217 10.03 30.64 -17.05
N SER A 218 10.49 29.78 -17.96
CA SER A 218 10.27 29.95 -19.41
C SER A 218 10.67 28.71 -20.21
N ASN A 219 11.76 28.03 -19.83
CA ASN A 219 12.26 26.84 -20.56
C ASN A 219 12.00 25.49 -19.86
N MET A 220 11.58 25.49 -18.60
CA MET A 220 11.43 24.26 -17.80
C MET A 220 10.06 23.57 -18.02
N THR A 221 9.01 24.30 -18.38
CA THR A 221 7.65 23.76 -18.62
C THR A 221 7.57 22.75 -19.76
N LYS A 222 8.35 22.94 -20.84
CA LYS A 222 8.40 21.99 -21.97
C LYS A 222 9.14 20.69 -21.63
N GLY A 223 10.23 20.77 -20.86
CA GLY A 223 10.98 19.57 -20.45
C GLY A 223 10.15 18.68 -19.54
N TRP A 224 9.45 19.28 -18.57
CA TRP A 224 8.56 18.56 -17.66
C TRP A 224 7.34 17.96 -18.37
N SER A 225 6.73 18.66 -19.33
CA SER A 225 5.62 18.08 -20.11
C SER A 225 6.05 16.82 -20.86
N ILE A 226 7.25 16.83 -21.47
CA ILE A 226 7.80 15.64 -22.14
C ILE A 226 7.93 14.45 -21.17
N PHE A 227 8.39 14.68 -19.94
CA PHE A 227 8.47 13.59 -18.95
C PHE A 227 7.08 13.13 -18.48
N TYR A 228 6.12 14.03 -18.34
CA TYR A 228 4.75 13.66 -18.03
C TYR A 228 4.13 12.78 -19.12
N ASP A 229 4.23 13.22 -20.37
CA ASP A 229 3.69 12.48 -21.52
C ASP A 229 4.37 11.11 -21.64
N ARG A 230 5.67 11.03 -21.35
CA ARG A 230 6.41 9.76 -21.31
C ARG A 230 5.95 8.84 -20.18
N VAL A 231 5.68 9.37 -18.99
CA VAL A 231 5.17 8.56 -17.88
C VAL A 231 3.76 8.06 -18.18
N GLU A 232 2.89 8.92 -18.69
CA GLU A 232 1.54 8.53 -19.09
C GLU A 232 1.55 7.45 -20.18
N GLY A 233 2.34 7.66 -21.23
CA GLY A 233 2.54 6.68 -22.30
C GLY A 233 3.10 5.36 -21.77
N ALA A 234 4.09 5.41 -20.88
CA ALA A 234 4.66 4.23 -20.26
C ALA A 234 3.65 3.49 -19.37
N VAL A 235 2.86 4.18 -18.56
CA VAL A 235 1.81 3.54 -17.74
C VAL A 235 0.76 2.90 -18.63
N ARG A 236 0.35 3.58 -19.71
CA ARG A 236 -0.60 3.05 -20.69
C ARG A 236 -0.09 1.77 -21.32
N GLU A 237 1.07 1.82 -21.98
CA GLU A 237 1.66 0.68 -22.67
C GLU A 237 2.04 -0.47 -21.73
N ASN A 238 2.70 -0.14 -20.61
CA ASN A 238 3.32 -1.16 -19.78
C ASN A 238 2.40 -1.75 -18.72
N ILE A 239 1.38 -1.01 -18.26
CA ILE A 239 0.47 -1.46 -17.19
C ILE A 239 -0.95 -1.62 -17.72
N ILE A 240 -1.55 -0.56 -18.26
CA ILE A 240 -2.97 -0.58 -18.65
C ILE A 240 -3.19 -1.60 -19.77
N ASP A 241 -2.44 -1.53 -20.87
CA ASP A 241 -2.65 -2.41 -22.03
C ASP A 241 -2.41 -3.90 -21.69
N LYS A 242 -1.58 -4.20 -20.69
CA LYS A 242 -1.36 -5.56 -20.18
C LYS A 242 -2.47 -6.05 -19.25
N LEU A 243 -3.02 -5.16 -18.42
CA LEU A 243 -4.02 -5.52 -17.41
C LEU A 243 -5.47 -5.41 -17.92
N ASN A 244 -5.70 -4.67 -19.01
CA ASN A 244 -7.04 -4.50 -19.59
C ASN A 244 -7.64 -5.84 -20.08
N PRO A 245 -6.90 -6.72 -20.79
CA PRO A 245 -7.38 -8.05 -21.16
C PRO A 245 -7.71 -8.95 -19.97
N LEU A 246 -7.19 -8.62 -18.78
CA LEU A 246 -7.45 -9.33 -17.53
C LEU A 246 -8.61 -8.72 -16.73
N HIS A 247 -9.23 -7.64 -17.24
CA HIS A 247 -10.24 -6.82 -16.55
C HIS A 247 -9.75 -6.28 -15.20
N GLN A 248 -8.48 -5.86 -15.15
CA GLN A 248 -7.80 -5.38 -13.93
C GLN A 248 -7.38 -3.91 -14.03
N VAL A 249 -8.14 -3.11 -14.77
CA VAL A 249 -7.98 -1.65 -14.85
C VAL A 249 -9.32 -1.02 -14.47
N HIS A 250 -9.30 -0.05 -13.57
CA HIS A 250 -10.49 0.72 -13.24
C HIS A 250 -10.80 1.71 -14.36
N ASP A 251 -12.07 1.82 -14.75
CA ASP A 251 -12.51 2.77 -15.77
C ASP A 251 -12.91 4.09 -15.12
N TRP A 252 -12.14 5.16 -15.35
CA TRP A 252 -12.40 6.48 -14.78
C TRP A 252 -13.36 7.34 -15.61
N GLU A 253 -13.99 6.82 -16.67
CA GLU A 253 -14.82 7.53 -17.66
C GLU A 253 -14.08 8.63 -18.47
N ASP A 254 -13.18 9.37 -17.82
CA ASP A 254 -12.32 10.43 -18.37
C ASP A 254 -11.01 9.90 -19.00
N ASN A 255 -10.80 8.57 -18.98
CA ASN A 255 -9.55 7.91 -19.42
C ASN A 255 -8.27 8.46 -18.75
N ASN A 256 -8.36 8.94 -17.51
CA ASN A 256 -7.24 9.50 -16.77
C ASN A 256 -6.93 8.72 -15.47
N TRP A 257 -5.85 7.95 -15.53
CA TRP A 257 -5.32 7.17 -14.41
C TRP A 257 -4.31 7.94 -13.53
N ASN A 258 -4.04 9.22 -13.82
CA ASN A 258 -3.30 10.06 -12.90
C ASN A 258 -4.22 10.50 -11.75
N LEU A 259 -3.93 10.04 -10.55
CA LEU A 259 -4.75 10.31 -9.36
C LEU A 259 -4.38 11.64 -8.69
N GLY A 260 -3.20 12.18 -8.98
CA GLY A 260 -2.73 13.41 -8.36
C GLY A 260 -1.22 13.56 -8.41
N LYS A 261 -0.76 14.74 -7.97
CA LYS A 261 0.66 15.12 -7.95
C LYS A 261 1.03 15.60 -6.55
N ILE A 262 1.97 14.92 -5.92
CA ILE A 262 2.52 15.28 -4.61
C ILE A 262 3.90 15.89 -4.83
N PRO A 263 4.11 17.18 -4.51
CA PRO A 263 5.42 17.79 -4.62
C PRO A 263 6.35 17.29 -3.51
N ASN A 264 7.62 17.59 -3.65
CA ASN A 264 8.54 17.40 -2.53
C ASN A 264 8.21 18.41 -1.43
N LEU A 265 7.80 17.92 -0.26
CA LEU A 265 7.48 18.77 0.91
C LEU A 265 8.74 19.21 1.67
N HIS A 266 9.93 18.76 1.23
CA HIS A 266 11.25 19.22 1.65
C HIS A 266 11.39 19.34 3.18
N SER A 267 11.63 20.56 3.67
CA SER A 267 11.91 20.88 5.07
C SER A 267 10.71 20.61 5.98
N LEU A 268 9.50 20.40 5.47
CA LEU A 268 8.33 20.09 6.30
C LEU A 268 8.31 18.64 6.79
N ILE A 269 8.96 17.71 6.07
CA ILE A 269 8.91 16.28 6.40
C ILE A 269 9.56 15.99 7.77
N PRO A 270 10.75 16.51 8.12
CA PRO A 270 11.33 16.30 9.44
C PRO A 270 10.45 16.78 10.60
N TYR A 271 9.81 17.95 10.48
CA TYR A 271 8.90 18.45 11.52
C TYR A 271 7.68 17.54 11.70
N SER A 272 7.15 17.06 10.59
CA SER A 272 6.01 16.14 10.57
C SER A 272 6.35 14.79 11.20
N LEU A 273 7.54 14.24 10.92
CA LEU A 273 8.05 13.01 11.52
C LEU A 273 8.22 13.15 13.04
N GLU A 274 8.88 14.23 13.49
CA GLU A 274 9.11 14.48 14.91
C GLU A 274 7.78 14.64 15.67
N ALA A 275 6.87 15.43 15.11
CA ALA A 275 5.55 15.68 15.69
C ALA A 275 4.60 14.47 15.58
N ARG A 276 4.88 13.50 14.70
CA ARG A 276 4.01 12.37 14.33
C ARG A 276 2.59 12.81 13.96
N LYS A 277 2.52 13.86 13.14
CA LYS A 277 1.29 14.43 12.60
C LYS A 277 1.48 14.66 11.11
N PRO A 278 0.43 14.62 10.28
CA PRO A 278 0.52 15.02 8.88
C PRO A 278 1.12 16.42 8.72
N VAL A 279 1.84 16.65 7.62
CA VAL A 279 2.48 17.95 7.34
C VAL A 279 1.50 19.12 7.49
N PHE A 280 0.26 18.96 7.02
CA PHE A 280 -0.77 20.00 7.09
C PHE A 280 -1.36 20.27 8.48
N ASP A 281 -0.99 19.48 9.48
CA ASP A 281 -1.33 19.73 10.89
C ASP A 281 -0.18 20.38 11.67
N CYS A 282 1.03 20.41 11.11
CA CYS A 282 2.18 20.99 11.79
C CYS A 282 2.02 22.51 11.92
N GLY A 283 2.34 23.04 13.10
CA GLY A 283 2.23 24.46 13.40
C GLY A 283 3.45 25.00 14.17
N SER A 284 3.27 26.15 14.81
CA SER A 284 4.34 26.81 15.59
C SER A 284 4.85 25.96 16.74
N THR A 285 3.99 25.18 17.38
CA THR A 285 4.35 24.25 18.46
C THR A 285 5.27 23.13 18.00
N ASP A 286 5.28 22.84 16.70
CA ASP A 286 6.10 21.80 16.09
C ASP A 286 7.36 22.39 15.41
N GLY A 287 7.66 23.68 15.64
CA GLY A 287 8.88 24.34 15.16
C GLY A 287 8.73 25.11 13.83
N LEU A 288 7.54 25.15 13.23
CA LEU A 288 7.32 25.92 12.00
C LEU A 288 7.19 27.42 12.28
N THR A 289 7.73 28.24 11.37
CA THR A 289 7.70 29.70 11.48
C THR A 289 7.23 30.37 10.18
N GLY A 290 6.54 31.50 10.32
CA GLY A 290 6.15 32.38 9.22
C GLY A 290 5.47 31.64 8.06
N ALA A 291 6.03 31.79 6.86
CA ALA A 291 5.50 31.23 5.62
C ALA A 291 5.42 29.68 5.63
N HIS A 292 6.26 28.98 6.41
CA HIS A 292 6.22 27.52 6.48
C HIS A 292 4.91 27.00 7.08
N ILE A 293 4.30 27.72 8.02
CA ILE A 293 3.01 27.33 8.61
C ILE A 293 1.90 27.37 7.56
N THR A 294 1.87 28.43 6.75
CA THR A 294 0.87 28.58 5.68
C THR A 294 1.09 27.53 4.59
N PHE A 295 2.35 27.29 4.21
CA PHE A 295 2.69 26.27 3.23
C PHE A 295 2.34 24.85 3.71
N ALA A 296 2.62 24.54 4.97
CA ALA A 296 2.22 23.29 5.61
C ALA A 296 0.70 23.10 5.54
N LYS A 297 -0.08 24.07 6.04
CA LYS A 297 -1.55 24.02 6.03
C LYS A 297 -2.13 23.81 4.62
N ASN A 298 -1.62 24.52 3.63
CA ASN A 298 -2.11 24.43 2.24
C ASN A 298 -1.67 23.12 1.54
N SER A 299 -0.70 22.39 2.09
CA SER A 299 -0.22 21.14 1.47
C SER A 299 -1.29 20.05 1.40
N VAL A 300 -2.37 20.16 2.19
CA VAL A 300 -3.53 19.25 2.13
C VAL A 300 -4.13 19.18 0.71
N GLU A 301 -4.10 20.30 -0.03
CA GLU A 301 -4.62 20.40 -1.40
C GLU A 301 -3.92 19.44 -2.37
N HIS A 302 -2.68 19.01 -2.09
CA HIS A 302 -1.97 18.04 -2.92
C HIS A 302 -2.48 16.60 -2.76
N PHE A 303 -3.22 16.33 -1.68
CA PHE A 303 -3.75 15.00 -1.36
C PHE A 303 -5.24 14.87 -1.67
N GLU A 304 -6.00 15.97 -1.63
CA GLU A 304 -7.46 15.96 -1.87
C GLU A 304 -7.86 15.28 -3.20
N PRO A 305 -7.22 15.53 -4.36
CA PRO A 305 -7.60 14.85 -5.61
C PRO A 305 -7.50 13.33 -5.53
N ILE A 306 -6.50 12.82 -4.80
CA ILE A 306 -6.31 11.38 -4.60
C ILE A 306 -7.39 10.87 -3.65
N VAL A 307 -7.63 11.58 -2.55
CA VAL A 307 -8.65 11.22 -1.56
C VAL A 307 -10.04 11.20 -2.17
N ASP A 308 -10.38 12.17 -3.03
CA ASP A 308 -11.69 12.25 -3.67
C ASP A 308 -11.93 11.06 -4.60
N LYS A 309 -10.92 10.65 -5.38
CA LYS A 309 -10.97 9.41 -6.16
C LYS A 309 -11.14 8.17 -5.27
N LEU A 310 -10.42 8.08 -4.14
CA LEU A 310 -10.61 6.98 -3.19
C LEU A 310 -11.99 6.97 -2.54
N MET A 311 -12.53 8.13 -2.17
CA MET A 311 -13.85 8.26 -1.58
C MET A 311 -14.95 7.90 -2.59
N HIS A 312 -14.77 8.21 -3.87
CA HIS A 312 -15.67 7.76 -4.93
C HIS A 312 -15.79 6.23 -4.95
N ILE A 313 -14.65 5.53 -4.94
CA ILE A 313 -14.59 4.06 -4.86
C ILE A 313 -15.27 3.56 -3.57
N LEU A 314 -14.85 4.07 -2.41
CA LEU A 314 -15.34 3.63 -1.10
C LEU A 314 -16.85 3.87 -0.90
N ASN A 315 -17.40 4.93 -1.50
CA ASN A 315 -18.84 5.23 -1.42
C ASN A 315 -19.65 4.42 -2.44
N GLY A 316 -19.07 4.11 -3.60
CA GLY A 316 -19.67 3.22 -4.61
C GLY A 316 -19.94 1.81 -4.06
N PHE A 317 -19.10 1.33 -3.14
CA PHE A 317 -19.31 0.06 -2.43
C PHE A 317 -20.49 0.05 -1.46
N SER A 318 -21.01 1.20 -1.03
CA SER A 318 -22.19 1.25 -0.16
C SER A 318 -23.52 1.00 -0.90
N LYS A 319 -23.47 0.78 -2.22
CA LYS A 319 -24.63 0.47 -3.07
C LYS A 319 -24.50 -0.89 -3.78
N SER A 320 -24.08 -1.93 -3.07
CA SER A 320 -24.21 -3.32 -3.52
C SER A 320 -24.79 -4.21 -2.43
#